data_AF-A0A497L1V0-F1
#
_entry.id   AF-A0A497L1V0-F1
#
_cell.length_a   1.000
_cell.length_b   1.000
_cell.length_c   1.000
_cell.angle_alpha   90.00
_cell.angle_beta   90.00
_cell.angle_gamma   90.00
#
_symmetry.space_group_name_H-M   'P 1'
#
loop_
_entity.id
_entity.type
_entity.pdbx_description
1 polymer ?
#
loop_
_entity_poly.entity_id
_entity_poly.type
_entity_poly.pdbx_seq_one_letter_code
_entity_poly.pdbx_strand_id
1 'polypeptide(L)' 'MLAVVLAAGRGERLRPLTLTRPKVMLEVGGKPLLAHVLGALRSSG' A
#
# COMPACT_ATOMS: atom_id res chain seq x y z
N MET A 1 18.51 -6.67 -6.63
CA MET A 1 18.46 -5.19 -6.52
C MET A 1 17.75 -4.82 -5.21
N LEU A 2 18.13 -3.72 -4.56
CA LEU A 2 17.43 -3.21 -3.38
C LEU A 2 16.35 -2.22 -3.81
N ALA A 3 15.19 -2.25 -3.15
CA ALA A 3 14.08 -1.35 -3.38
C ALA A 3 13.55 -0.80 -2.05
N VAL A 4 13.01 0.42 -2.06
CA VAL A 4 12.44 1.09 -0.89
C VAL A 4 10.99 1.48 -1.19
N VAL A 5 10.06 1.13 -0.28
CA VAL A 5 8.65 1.49 -0.36
C VAL A 5 8.31 2.51 0.71
N LEU A 6 7.93 3.73 0.31
CA LEU A 6 7.56 4.79 1.24
C LEU A 6 6.10 4.64 1.69
N ALA A 7 5.91 4.20 2.94
CA ALA A 7 4.59 3.88 3.52
C ALA A 7 4.18 4.76 4.72
N ALA A 8 4.82 5.93 4.91
CA ALA A 8 4.67 6.75 6.13
C ALA A 8 3.45 7.70 6.17
N GLY A 9 2.63 7.75 5.12
CA GLY A 9 1.51 8.71 5.05
C GLY A 9 0.34 8.35 5.98
N ARG A 10 -0.17 9.31 6.76
CA ARG A 10 -1.30 9.13 7.71
C ARG A 10 -2.66 8.79 7.07
N GLY A 11 -2.79 8.88 5.74
CA GLY A 11 -4.02 8.52 5.04
C GLY A 11 -5.21 9.47 5.25
N GLU A 12 -4.99 10.71 5.69
CA GLU A 12 -6.06 11.63 6.13
C GLU A 12 -7.19 11.85 5.11
N ARG A 13 -6.84 11.89 3.81
CA ARG A 13 -7.80 12.03 2.69
C ARG A 13 -8.71 10.82 2.47
N LEU A 14 -8.35 9.66 3.01
CA LEU A 14 -9.08 8.39 2.87
C LEU A 14 -9.85 8.02 4.14
N ARG A 15 -9.95 8.92 5.11
CA ARG A 15 -10.82 8.71 6.27
C ARG A 15 -12.29 8.60 5.81
N PRO A 16 -13.10 7.75 6.46
CA PRO A 16 -12.82 7.02 7.70
C PRO A 16 -12.02 5.71 7.53
N LEU A 17 -11.74 5.28 6.30
CA LEU A 17 -11.14 3.96 6.02
C LEU A 17 -9.77 3.78 6.66
N THR A 18 -9.02 4.86 6.88
CA THR A 18 -7.67 4.81 7.46
C THR A 18 -7.61 5.17 8.94
N LEU A 19 -8.74 5.21 9.66
CA LEU A 19 -8.73 5.46 11.11
C LEU A 19 -8.21 4.27 11.91
N THR A 20 -8.51 3.04 11.44
CA THR A 20 -8.18 1.79 12.13
C THR A 20 -7.16 0.93 11.38
N ARG A 21 -6.76 1.34 10.17
CA ARG A 21 -5.80 0.63 9.32
C ARG A 21 -4.99 1.60 8.47
N PRO A 22 -3.70 1.33 8.20
CA PRO A 22 -2.89 2.19 7.34
C PRO A 22 -3.37 2.12 5.88
N LYS A 23 -3.18 3.20 5.11
CA LYS A 23 -3.53 3.31 3.68
C LYS A 23 -3.09 2.10 2.86
N VAL A 24 -1.87 1.62 3.10
CA VAL A 24 -1.25 0.54 2.30
C VAL A 24 -1.92 -0.83 2.52
N MET A 25 -2.72 -0.97 3.57
CA MET A 25 -3.49 -2.19 3.88
C MET A 25 -4.95 -2.10 3.45
N LEU A 26 -5.37 -1.03 2.77
CA LEU A 26 -6.69 -0.97 2.15
C LEU A 26 -6.76 -1.95 0.97
N GLU A 27 -7.88 -2.64 0.84
CA GLU A 27 -8.10 -3.62 -0.21
C GLU A 27 -8.47 -2.93 -1.54
N VAL A 28 -7.84 -3.39 -2.62
CA VAL A 28 -8.14 -3.02 -4.00
C VAL A 28 -8.16 -4.32 -4.80
N GLY A 29 -9.33 -4.68 -5.36
CA GLY A 29 -9.48 -5.94 -6.10
C GLY A 29 -9.18 -7.19 -5.26
N GLY A 30 -9.61 -7.20 -3.99
CA GLY A 30 -9.42 -8.34 -3.07
C GLY A 30 -8.00 -8.53 -2.55
N LYS A 31 -7.08 -7.57 -2.77
CA LYS A 31 -5.70 -7.60 -2.25
C LYS A 31 -5.33 -6.26 -1.63
N PRO A 32 -4.50 -6.23 -0.56
CA PRO A 32 -3.98 -4.98 -0.02
C PRO A 32 -3.24 -4.14 -1.08
N LEU A 33 -3.33 -2.82 -1.01
CA LEU A 33 -2.60 -1.90 -1.90
C LEU A 33 -1.09 -2.23 -1.94
N LEU A 34 -0.49 -2.58 -0.79
CA LEU A 34 0.91 -2.98 -0.68
C LEU A 34 1.24 -4.20 -1.54
N ALA A 35 0.34 -5.16 -1.66
CA ALA A 35 0.56 -6.37 -2.46
C ALA A 35 0.72 -6.05 -3.95
N HIS A 36 -0.04 -5.06 -4.45
CA HIS A 36 0.11 -4.57 -5.83
C HIS A 36 1.47 -3.92 -6.05
N VAL A 37 1.95 -3.11 -5.10
CA VAL A 37 3.28 -2.47 -5.16
C VAL A 37 4.39 -3.52 -5.16
N LEU A 38 4.32 -4.51 -4.27
CA LEU A 38 5.31 -5.59 -4.21
C LEU A 38 5.27 -6.48 -5.47
N GLY A 39 4.09 -6.72 -6.04
CA GLY A 39 3.93 -7.43 -7.30
C GLY A 39 4.62 -6.71 -8.45
N ALA A 40 4.42 -5.40 -8.56
CA ALA A 40 5.09 -4.57 -9.57
C ALA A 40 6.62 -4.54 -9.36
N LEU A 41 7.09 -4.40 -8.12
CA LEU A 41 8.53 -4.47 -7.82
C LEU A 41 9.14 -5.80 -8.21
N ARG A 42 8.45 -6.91 -7.95
CA ARG A 42 8.90 -8.26 -8.35
C ARG A 42 9.00 -8.42 -9.87
N SER A 43 8.13 -7.79 -10.65
CA SER A 43 8.17 -7.87 -12.12
C SER A 43 9.20 -6.96 -12.78
N SER A 44 9.75 -5.99 -12.04
CA SER A 44 10.67 -4.97 -12.57
C SER A 44 12.15 -5.31 -12.34
N GLY A 45 12.48 -6.55 -11.93
CA GLY A 45 13.83 -6.99 -11.58
C GLY A 45 14.20 -8.30 -12.24
#